data_AF-A0A1H7RFS7-F1
#
_entry.id   AF-A0A1H7RFS7-F1
#
_cell.length_a   1.000
_cell.length_b   1.000
_cell.length_c   1.000
_cell.angle_alpha   90.00
_cell.angle_beta   90.00
_cell.angle_gamma   90.00
#
_symmetry.space_group_name_H-M   'P 1'
#
loop_
_entity.id
_entity.type
_entity.pdbx_description
1 polymer ?
#
loop_
_entity_poly.entity_id
_entity_poly.type
_entity_poly.pdbx_seq_one_letter_code
_entity_poly.pdbx_strand_id
1 'polypeptide(L)' 'MNVNKLARLNCLFEKAVANNAKLIEQHELHALYEEFINQDRETKPSSVIAFSRNNAHQDNLPLKNNNNS' A
#
# COMPACT_ATOMS: atom_id res chain seq x y z
N MET A 1 0.68 -18.06 -1.84
CA MET A 1 -0.68 -18.54 -2.15
C MET A 1 -0.67 -19.63 -3.23
N ASN A 2 -1.49 -20.68 -3.09
CA ASN A 2 -1.70 -21.74 -4.09
C ASN A 2 -3.20 -22.06 -4.25
N VAL A 3 -3.57 -22.92 -5.20
CA VAL A 3 -4.97 -23.24 -5.53
C VAL A 3 -5.75 -23.78 -4.33
N ASN A 4 -5.14 -24.65 -3.51
CA ASN A 4 -5.80 -25.23 -2.33
C ASN A 4 -6.05 -24.15 -1.26
N LYS A 5 -5.08 -23.27 -1.02
CA LYS A 5 -5.23 -22.15 -0.10
C LYS A 5 -6.27 -21.14 -0.59
N LEU A 6 -6.38 -20.91 -1.90
CA LEU A 6 -7.39 -20.04 -2.50
C LEU A 6 -8.79 -20.62 -2.36
N ALA A 7 -8.97 -21.92 -2.63
CA ALA A 7 -10.24 -22.60 -2.38
C ALA A 7 -10.65 -22.54 -0.91
N ARG A 8 -9.68 -22.72 0.01
CA ARG A 8 -9.92 -22.58 1.45
C ARG A 8 -10.31 -21.15 1.84
N LEU A 9 -9.61 -20.14 1.30
CA LEU A 9 -9.91 -18.73 1.51
C LEU A 9 -11.36 -18.42 1.07
N ASN A 10 -11.77 -18.86 -0.11
CA ASN A 10 -13.13 -18.65 -0.63
C ASN A 10 -14.18 -19.32 0.27
N CYS A 11 -13.96 -20.56 0.68
CA CYS A 11 -14.88 -21.28 1.57
C CYS A 11 -15.04 -20.57 2.94
N LEU A 12 -13.94 -20.09 3.52
CA LEU A 12 -13.98 -19.34 4.78
C LEU A 12 -14.66 -17.97 4.61
N PHE A 13 -14.44 -17.30 3.48
CA PHE A 13 -15.09 -16.05 3.15
C PHE A 13 -16.61 -16.22 3.05
N GLU A 14 -17.09 -17.23 2.31
CA GLU A 14 -18.53 -17.54 2.20
C GLU A 14 -19.15 -17.82 3.58
N LYS A 15 -18.45 -18.58 4.44
CA LYS A 15 -18.89 -18.82 5.82
C LYS A 15 -18.96 -17.56 6.66
N ALA A 16 -17.98 -16.67 6.52
CA ALA A 16 -17.96 -15.40 7.25
C ALA A 16 -19.09 -14.48 6.80
N VAL A 17 -19.35 -14.38 5.49
CA VAL A 17 -20.48 -13.63 4.91
C VAL A 17 -21.83 -14.20 5.39
N ALA A 18 -21.92 -15.52 5.55
CA ALA A 18 -23.10 -16.18 6.10
C ALA A 18 -23.23 -16.08 7.64
N ASN A 19 -22.35 -15.33 8.32
CA ASN A 19 -22.26 -15.26 9.80
C ASN A 19 -22.15 -16.64 10.48
N ASN A 20 -21.56 -17.63 9.80
CA ASN A 20 -21.41 -19.01 10.28
C ASN A 20 -19.94 -19.41 10.50
N ALA A 21 -19.01 -18.46 10.37
CA ALA A 21 -17.59 -18.71 10.65
C ALA A 21 -17.32 -18.70 12.15
N LYS A 22 -16.67 -19.76 12.66
CA LYS A 22 -16.18 -19.84 14.03
C LYS A 22 -14.98 -18.90 14.23
N LEU A 23 -14.68 -18.55 15.48
CA LEU A 23 -13.53 -17.69 15.81
C LEU A 23 -12.21 -18.20 15.20
N ILE A 24 -11.95 -19.51 15.28
CA ILE A 24 -10.74 -20.10 14.68
C ILE A 24 -10.71 -19.97 13.15
N GLU A 25 -11.87 -20.07 12.51
CA GLU A 25 -12.04 -19.92 11.06
C GLU A 25 -11.85 -18.45 10.64
N GLN A 26 -12.24 -17.48 11.48
CA GLN A 26 -11.98 -16.06 11.25
C GLN A 26 -10.49 -15.73 11.33
N HIS A 27 -9.77 -16.29 12.30
CA HIS A 27 -8.31 -16.14 12.38
C HIS A 27 -7.60 -16.78 11.18
N GLU A 28 -8.04 -17.96 10.76
CA GLU A 28 -7.53 -18.62 9.56
C GLU A 28 -7.81 -17.78 8.30
N LEU A 29 -9.02 -17.25 8.16
CA LEU A 29 -9.42 -16.37 7.06
C LEU A 29 -8.52 -15.13 6.99
N HIS A 30 -8.29 -14.48 8.13
CA HIS A 30 -7.43 -13.30 8.21
C HIS A 30 -6.00 -13.61 7.75
N ALA A 31 -5.43 -14.72 8.22
CA ALA A 31 -4.07 -15.13 7.82
C ALA A 31 -3.97 -15.44 6.33
N LEU A 32 -4.96 -16.14 5.75
CA LEU A 32 -4.98 -16.46 4.32
C LEU A 32 -5.17 -15.22 3.45
N TYR A 33 -5.96 -14.25 3.92
CA TYR A 33 -6.17 -12.99 3.21
C TYR A 33 -4.89 -12.15 3.18
N GLU A 34 -4.18 -12.07 4.31
CA GLU A 34 -2.87 -11.43 4.38
C GLU A 34 -1.84 -12.10 3.45
N GLU A 35 -1.80 -13.44 3.41
CA GLU A 35 -0.93 -14.14 2.45
C GLU A 35 -1.29 -13.81 0.99
N PHE A 36 -2.58 -13.70 0.68
CA PHE A 36 -3.06 -13.36 -0.67
C PHE A 36 -2.62 -11.95 -1.10
N ILE A 37 -2.87 -10.93 -0.28
CA ILE A 37 -2.50 -9.54 -0.64
C ILE A 37 -0.98 -9.33 -0.70
N ASN A 38 -0.22 -10.03 0.15
CA ASN A 38 1.23 -9.86 0.21
C ASN A 38 1.93 -10.50 -1.00
N GLN A 39 1.37 -11.56 -1.58
CA GLN A 39 1.87 -12.13 -2.84
C GLN A 39 1.85 -11.12 -4.00
N ASP A 40 0.82 -10.29 -4.08
CA ASP A 40 0.71 -9.25 -5.11
C ASP A 40 1.62 -8.03 -4.82
N ARG A 41 1.98 -7.80 -3.56
CA ARG A 41 2.88 -6.72 -3.14
C ARG A 41 4.34 -7.04 -3.41
N GLU A 42 4.78 -8.28 -3.19
CA GLU A 42 6.17 -8.67 -3.48
C GLU A 42 6.46 -8.72 -4.99
N THR A 43 5.44 -8.94 -5.81
CA THR A 43 5.59 -9.00 -7.28
C THR A 43 5.57 -7.64 -7.95
N LYS A 44 5.08 -6.59 -7.28
CA LYS A 44 5.07 -5.23 -7.79
C LYS A 44 6.14 -4.40 -7.07
N PRO A 45 7.33 -4.16 -7.67
CA PRO A 45 8.30 -3.26 -7.05
C PRO A 45 7.60 -1.94 -6.79
N SER A 46 7.74 -1.45 -5.55
CA SER A 46 7.18 -0.18 -5.12
C SER A 46 7.60 0.90 -6.12
N SER A 47 6.69 1.27 -7.02
CA SER A 47 6.81 2.47 -7.83
C SER A 47 6.63 3.62 -6.86
N VAL A 48 7.68 3.92 -6.10
CA VAL A 48 7.82 5.20 -5.44
C VAL A 48 7.88 6.20 -6.59
N ILE A 49 6.71 6.71 -7.01
CA ILE A 49 6.65 7.92 -7.80
C ILE A 49 7.12 8.99 -6.83
N ALA A 50 8.44 9.20 -6.79
CA ALA A 50 9.02 10.34 -6.14
C ALA A 50 8.39 11.55 -6.84
N PHE A 51 7.42 12.18 -6.18
CA PHE A 51 6.98 13.51 -6.56
C PHE A 51 8.20 14.42 -6.39
N SER A 52 9.02 14.52 -7.44
CA SER A 52 10.06 15.53 -7.54
C SER A 52 9.34 16.86 -7.48
N ARG A 53 9.45 17.49 -6.32
CA ARG A 53 9.01 18.87 -6.07
C ARG A 53 9.89 19.77 -6.93
N ASN A 54 9.51 19.96 -8.19
CA ASN A 54 10.07 20.97 -9.05
C ASN A 54 9.55 22.34 -8.57
N ASN A 55 10.21 22.90 -7.55
CA ASN A 55 10.02 24.32 -7.22
C ASN A 55 10.85 25.15 -8.20
N ALA A 56 10.31 25.35 -9.40
CA ALA A 56 10.65 26.51 -10.21
C ALA A 56 9.79 27.68 -9.70
N HIS A 57 10.43 28.66 -9.06
CA HIS A 57 10.04 30.06 -9.14
C HIS A 57 11.27 30.91 -8.79
N GLN A 58 11.93 31.40 -9.84
CA GLN A 58 12.66 32.65 -9.74
C GLN A 58 11.68 33.76 -9.38
N ASP A 59 12.08 34.61 -8.44
CA ASP A 59 11.80 36.05 -8.41
C ASP A 59 12.46 36.61 -7.15
N ASN A 60 13.61 37.26 -7.30
CA ASN A 60 13.96 38.47 -6.54
C ASN A 60 15.16 39.18 -7.20
N LEU A 61 14.87 40.40 -7.65
CA LEU A 61 15.74 41.38 -8.29
C LEU A 61 17.02 41.73 -7.46
N PRO A 62 18.06 42.29 -8.10
CA PRO A 62 19.30 42.64 -7.41
C PRO A 62 19.13 43.88 -6.54
N LEU A 63 19.36 43.75 -5.22
CA LEU A 63 19.47 44.90 -4.33
C LEU A 63 20.87 45.51 -4.45
N LYS A 64 20.98 46.54 -5.29
CA LYS A 64 22.12 47.45 -5.37
C LYS A 64 22.24 48.15 -4.01
N ASN A 65 23.31 47.86 -3.25
CA ASN A 65 23.66 48.69 -2.10
C ASN A 65 25.11 49.15 -2.23
N ASN A 66 25.25 50.35 -2.76
CA ASN A 66 26.42 51.20 -2.57
C ASN A 66 26.46 51.58 -1.09
N ASN A 67 27.63 51.56 -0.44
CA ASN A 67 28.08 52.66 0.41
C ASN A 67 29.56 52.48 0.78
N ASN A 68 30.31 53.52 0.42
CA ASN A 68 31.72 53.72 0.68
C ASN A 68 31.90 54.12 2.14
N SER A 69 33.01 53.69 2.77
CA SER A 69 33.81 54.57 3.62
C SER A 69 35.24 54.06 3.72
#